data_AF-A0A1V6JTC0-F1
#
_entry.id   AF-A0A1V6JTC0-F1
#
_cell.length_a   1.000
_cell.length_b   1.000
_cell.length_c   1.000
_cell.angle_alpha   90.00
_cell.angle_beta   90.00
_cell.angle_gamma   90.00
#
_symmetry.space_group_name_H-M   'P 1'
#
loop_
_entity.id
_entity.type
_entity.pdbx_description
1 polymer ?
#
loop_
_entity_poly.entity_id
_entity_poly.type
_entity_poly.pdbx_seq_one_letter_code
_entity_poly.pdbx_strand_id
1 'polypeptide(L)'
;MPKSHPPYPAEFRARMVELVRSGRSPEELAREFEPSSQAIRNWVRQADRDEGRRRDGLTSAEREELVRLRRQVKQLQTEREILSKAAAWFARETGSIPSGSSNS
;
A
#
# COMPACT_ATOMS: atom_id res chain seq x y z
N MET A 1 -17.95 -7.40 -13.35
CA MET A 1 -17.00 -7.04 -12.27
C MET A 1 -17.24 -7.99 -11.10
N PRO A 2 -16.22 -8.58 -10.47
CA PRO A 2 -16.46 -9.35 -9.25
C PRO A 2 -17.06 -8.41 -8.20
N LYS A 3 -18.12 -8.86 -7.52
CA LYS A 3 -18.72 -8.12 -6.40
C LYS A 3 -17.67 -8.04 -5.30
N SER A 4 -17.03 -6.88 -5.18
CA SER A 4 -16.15 -6.57 -4.06
C SER A 4 -17.03 -6.46 -2.82
N HIS A 5 -17.00 -7.48 -1.96
CA HIS A 5 -17.63 -7.37 -0.65
C HIS A 5 -16.94 -6.22 0.11
N PRO A 6 -17.71 -5.37 0.82
CA PRO A 6 -17.12 -4.36 1.67
C PRO A 6 -16.19 -5.04 2.70
N PRO A 7 -15.05 -4.43 3.05
CA PRO A 7 -14.18 -4.98 4.07
C PRO A 7 -14.93 -5.15 5.40
N TYR A 8 -14.64 -6.25 6.10
CA TYR A 8 -15.17 -6.44 7.44
C TYR A 8 -14.74 -5.29 8.37
N PRO A 9 -15.65 -4.79 9.24
CA PRO A 9 -15.33 -3.77 10.22
C PRO A 9 -14.11 -4.13 11.07
N ALA A 10 -13.29 -3.13 11.43
CA ALA A 10 -12.07 -3.36 12.23
C ALA A 10 -12.39 -4.01 13.58
N GLU A 11 -13.43 -3.54 14.27
CA GLU A 11 -13.88 -4.09 15.55
C GLU A 11 -14.31 -5.55 15.44
N PHE A 12 -15.02 -5.90 14.36
CA PHE A 12 -15.45 -7.27 14.13
C PHE A 12 -14.23 -8.19 13.93
N ARG A 13 -13.25 -7.78 13.12
CA ARG A 13 -12.00 -8.52 12.95
C ARG A 13 -11.23 -8.67 14.26
N ALA A 14 -11.17 -7.62 15.08
CA ALA A 14 -10.52 -7.66 16.39
C ALA A 14 -11.17 -8.68 17.33
N ARG A 15 -12.51 -8.69 17.43
CA ARG A 15 -13.25 -9.69 18.21
C ARG A 15 -12.98 -11.12 17.74
N MET A 16 -12.90 -11.35 16.43
CA MET A 16 -12.57 -12.68 15.89
C MET A 16 -11.15 -13.11 16.29
N VAL A 17 -10.18 -12.18 16.30
CA VAL A 17 -8.83 -12.47 16.80
C VAL A 17 -8.84 -12.79 18.29
N GLU A 18 -9.59 -12.04 19.10
CA GLU A 18 -9.74 -12.30 20.55
C GLU A 18 -10.31 -13.69 20.82
N LEU A 19 -11.37 -14.08 20.10
CA LEU A 19 -11.97 -15.42 20.22
C LEU A 19 -10.98 -16.53 19.87
N VAL A 20 -10.17 -16.36 18.82
CA VAL A 20 -9.12 -17.33 18.50
C VAL A 20 -8.08 -17.41 19.61
N ARG A 21 -7.69 -16.26 20.18
CA ARG A 21 -6.73 -16.20 21.29
C ARG A 21 -7.28 -16.78 22.59
N SER A 22 -8.59 -16.78 22.78
CA SER A 22 -9.24 -17.47 23.91
C SER A 22 -9.36 -18.98 23.72
N GLY A 23 -8.79 -19.55 22.64
CA GLY A 23 -8.70 -20.99 22.40
C GLY A 23 -9.68 -21.54 21.36
N ARG A 24 -10.48 -20.69 20.71
CA ARG A 24 -11.40 -21.15 19.66
C ARG A 24 -10.70 -21.39 18.34
N SER A 25 -11.13 -22.40 17.59
CA SER A 25 -10.57 -22.66 16.26
C SER A 25 -11.17 -21.72 15.20
N PRO A 26 -10.38 -21.23 14.23
CA PRO A 26 -10.89 -20.50 13.08
C PRO A 26 -11.97 -21.25 12.29
N GLU A 27 -11.92 -22.58 12.29
CA GLU A 27 -12.88 -23.47 11.63
C GLU A 27 -14.25 -23.45 12.29
N GLU A 28 -14.32 -23.47 13.62
CA GLU A 28 -15.60 -23.33 14.32
C GLU A 28 -16.18 -21.93 14.13
N LEU A 29 -15.36 -20.90 14.26
CA LEU A 29 -15.78 -19.52 14.07
C LEU A 29 -16.32 -19.26 12.65
N ALA A 30 -15.76 -19.92 11.63
CA ALA A 30 -16.26 -19.83 10.26
C ALA A 30 -17.59 -20.57 10.02
N ARG A 31 -18.02 -21.45 10.94
CA ARG A 31 -19.35 -22.08 10.89
C ARG A 31 -20.41 -21.21 11.57
N GLU A 32 -20.00 -20.45 12.59
CA GLU A 32 -20.89 -19.58 13.37
C GLU A 32 -21.05 -18.19 12.77
N PHE A 33 -20.02 -17.69 12.09
CA PHE A 33 -19.97 -16.37 11.50
C PHE A 33 -19.73 -16.44 9.98
N GLU A 34 -20.00 -15.34 9.27
CA GLU A 34 -19.81 -15.25 7.81
C GLU A 34 -18.35 -15.46 7.31
N PRO A 35 -17.28 -14.98 7.99
CA PRO A 35 -15.93 -15.06 7.45
C PRO A 35 -15.41 -16.49 7.31
N SER A 36 -14.68 -16.75 6.23
CA SER A 36 -13.98 -18.02 6.09
C SER A 36 -12.87 -18.20 7.14
N SER A 37 -12.55 -19.45 7.48
CA SER A 37 -11.50 -19.77 8.44
C SER A 37 -10.12 -19.23 7.99
N GLN A 38 -9.90 -19.12 6.68
CA GLN A 38 -8.69 -18.52 6.12
C GLN A 38 -8.64 -17.01 6.36
N ALA A 39 -9.76 -16.30 6.23
CA ALA A 39 -9.82 -14.87 6.54
C ALA A 39 -9.48 -14.62 8.01
N ILE A 40 -10.08 -15.41 8.92
CA ILE A 40 -9.83 -15.33 10.35
C ILE A 40 -8.34 -15.61 10.67
N ARG A 41 -7.75 -16.66 10.09
CA ARG A 41 -6.31 -16.96 10.24
C ARG A 41 -5.43 -15.81 9.76
N ASN A 42 -5.79 -15.15 8.66
CA ASN A 42 -5.04 -14.01 8.15
C ASN A 42 -5.12 -12.81 9.09
N TRP A 43 -6.27 -12.54 9.72
CA TRP A 43 -6.41 -11.47 10.70
C TRP A 43 -5.57 -11.74 11.94
N VAL A 44 -5.57 -12.97 12.46
CA VAL A 44 -4.71 -13.36 13.59
C VAL A 44 -3.24 -13.16 13.24
N ARG A 45 -2.81 -13.64 12.06
CA ARG A 45 -1.42 -13.44 11.60
C ARG A 45 -1.06 -11.96 11.47
N GLN A 46 -1.99 -11.11 11.02
CA GLN A 46 -1.74 -9.68 10.91
C GLN A 46 -1.66 -9.02 12.29
N ALA A 47 -2.59 -9.32 13.20
CA ALA A 47 -2.57 -8.81 14.57
C ALA A 47 -1.29 -9.22 15.31
N ASP A 48 -0.83 -10.45 15.14
CA ASP A 48 0.41 -10.91 15.73
C ASP A 48 1.66 -10.20 15.15
N ARG A 49 1.64 -9.77 13.88
CA ARG A 49 2.70 -8.91 13.32
C ARG A 49 2.63 -7.51 13.90
N ASP A 50 1.43 -6.93 13.94
CA ASP A 50 1.19 -5.59 14.46
C ASP A 50 1.59 -5.47 15.94
N GLU A 51 1.48 -6.56 16.70
CA GLU A 51 1.93 -6.66 18.09
C GLU A 51 3.39 -7.13 18.26
N GLY A 52 4.12 -7.37 17.16
CA GLY A 52 5.52 -7.79 17.20
C GLY A 52 5.76 -9.25 17.65
N ARG A 53 4.71 -10.07 17.77
CA ARG A 53 4.81 -11.51 18.07
C ARG A 53 5.38 -12.31 16.89
N ARG A 54 5.36 -11.72 15.68
CA ARG A 54 5.93 -12.28 14.45
C ARG A 54 6.61 -11.19 13.64
N ARG A 55 7.55 -11.61 12.79
CA ARG A 55 8.32 -10.72 11.90
C ARG A 55 8.30 -11.16 10.43
N ASP A 56 7.42 -12.08 10.07
CA ASP A 56 7.32 -12.69 8.75
C ASP A 56 6.52 -11.85 7.73
N GLY A 57 6.64 -10.53 7.79
CA GLY A 57 5.94 -9.60 6.91
C GLY A 57 5.77 -8.22 7.54
N LEU A 58 5.16 -7.31 6.77
CA LEU A 58 4.89 -5.94 7.23
C LEU A 58 3.72 -5.90 8.22
N THR A 59 3.86 -5.04 9.21
CA THR A 59 2.75 -4.54 10.02
C THR A 59 1.78 -3.71 9.16
N SER A 60 0.58 -3.49 9.69
CA SER A 60 -0.43 -2.64 9.06
C SER A 60 0.10 -1.20 8.90
N ALA A 61 0.80 -0.67 9.91
CA ALA A 61 1.40 0.66 9.88
C ALA A 61 2.51 0.78 8.83
N GLU A 62 3.43 -0.19 8.76
CA GLU A 62 4.49 -0.19 7.74
C GLU A 62 3.92 -0.29 6.32
N ARG A 63 2.84 -1.07 6.14
CA ARG A 63 2.16 -1.18 4.85
C ARG A 63 1.50 0.14 4.44
N GLU A 64 0.84 0.83 5.36
CA GLU A 64 0.24 2.14 5.09
C GLU A 64 1.30 3.17 4.71
N GLU A 65 2.40 3.20 5.45
CA GLU A 65 3.52 4.09 5.16
C GLU A 65 4.15 3.80 3.80
N LEU A 66 4.35 2.52 3.47
CA LEU A 66 4.85 2.11 2.15
C LEU A 66 3.93 2.60 1.01
N VAL A 67 2.61 2.52 1.20
CA VAL A 67 1.64 3.02 0.20
C VAL A 67 1.73 4.54 0.08
N ARG A 68 1.82 5.25 1.22
CA ARG A 68 1.96 6.71 1.24
C ARG A 68 3.22 7.15 0.51
N LEU A 69 4.37 6.55 0.82
CA LEU A 69 5.65 6.86 0.18
C LEU A 69 5.63 6.55 -1.31
N ARG A 70 5.06 5.42 -1.75
CA ARG A 70 4.94 5.10 -3.18
C ARG A 70 4.12 6.15 -3.94
N ARG A 71 3.05 6.68 -3.32
CA ARG A 71 2.26 7.78 -3.91
C ARG A 71 3.08 9.07 -4.00
N GLN A 72 3.80 9.43 -2.95
CA GLN A 72 4.67 10.60 -2.95
C GLN A 72 5.79 10.51 -4.00
N VAL A 73 6.47 9.37 -4.10
CA VAL A 73 7.52 9.16 -5.11
C VAL A 73 6.95 9.33 -6.52
N LYS A 74 5.76 8.77 -6.80
CA LYS A 74 5.10 8.94 -8.10
C LYS A 74 4.78 10.42 -8.39
N GLN A 75 4.29 11.14 -7.38
CA GLN A 75 4.01 12.57 -7.50
C GLN A 75 5.30 13.35 -7.83
N LEU A 76 6.36 13.14 -7.05
CA LEU A 76 7.66 13.79 -7.24
C LEU A 76 8.28 13.49 -8.61
N GLN A 77 8.17 12.25 -9.08
CA GLN A 77 8.63 11.88 -10.42
C GLN A 77 7.88 12.66 -11.51
N THR A 78 6.56 12.77 -11.37
CA THR A 78 5.72 13.54 -12.30
C THR A 78 6.09 15.01 -12.30
N GLU A 79 6.27 15.63 -11.13
CA GLU A 79 6.67 17.03 -10.99
C GLU A 79 8.06 17.28 -11.59
N ARG A 80 9.03 16.39 -11.31
CA ARG A 80 10.37 16.46 -11.87
C ARG A 80 10.35 16.37 -13.40
N GLU A 81 9.51 15.52 -13.97
CA GLU A 81 9.35 15.42 -15.43
C GLU A 81 8.76 16.69 -16.04
N ILE A 82 7.75 17.29 -15.41
CA ILE A 82 7.15 18.55 -15.87
C ILE A 82 8.20 19.67 -15.85
N LEU A 83 8.92 19.82 -14.73
CA LEU A 83 9.97 20.82 -14.59
C LEU A 83 11.10 20.61 -15.59
N SER A 84 11.52 19.35 -15.80
CA SER A 84 12.55 19.02 -16.78
C SER A 84 12.13 19.37 -18.20
N LYS A 85 10.86 19.11 -18.57
CA LYS A 85 10.31 19.47 -19.89
C LYS A 85 10.21 20.99 -20.05
N ALA A 86 9.76 21.70 -19.00
CA ALA A 86 9.70 23.15 -19.00
C ALA A 86 11.10 23.77 -19.16
N ALA A 87 12.09 23.31 -18.38
CA ALA A 87 13.47 23.78 -18.47
C ALA A 87 14.07 23.54 -19.88
N ALA A 88 13.82 22.38 -20.47
CA ALA A 88 14.25 22.07 -21.84
C ALA A 88 13.55 22.97 -22.88
N TRP A 89 12.27 23.27 -22.70
CA TRP A 89 11.54 24.21 -23.55
C TRP A 89 12.12 25.62 -23.43
N PHE A 90 12.31 26.13 -22.21
CA PHE A 90 12.89 27.46 -21.99
C PHE A 90 14.30 27.58 -22.56
N ALA A 91 15.18 26.58 -22.36
CA ALA A 91 16.53 26.60 -22.90
C ALA A 91 16.56 26.67 -24.45
N ARG A 92 15.55 26.09 -25.12
CA ARG A 92 15.38 26.19 -26.57
C ARG A 92 14.83 27.56 -26.99
N GLU A 93 13.85 28.09 -26.26
CA GLU A 93 13.16 29.35 -26.60
C GLU A 93 14.03 30.58 -26.33
N THR A 94 14.82 30.60 -25.24
CA THR A 94 15.70 31.73 -24.89
C THR A 94 17.04 31.74 -25.65
N GLY A 95 17.20 30.89 -26.67
CA GLY A 95 18.35 30.91 -27.57
C GLY A 95 19.71 30.66 -26.90
N SER A 96 19.76 30.02 -25.73
CA SER A 96 21.05 29.70 -25.07
C SER A 96 21.79 28.53 -25.72
N ILE A 97 21.18 27.90 -26.73
CA ILE A 97 21.89 27.03 -27.68
C ILE A 97 22.22 27.93 -28.89
N PRO A 98 23.48 28.34 -29.08
CA PRO A 98 23.84 29.12 -30.25
C PRO A 98 23.52 28.27 -31.50
N SER A 99 22.68 28.82 -32.37
CA SER A 99 22.48 28.27 -33.71
C SER A 99 23.77 28.46 -34.51
N GLY A 100 24.50 27.38 -34.74
CA GLY A 100 25.53 27.31 -35.76
C GLY A 100 26.95 27.19 -35.25
N SER A 101 27.49 25.97 -35.35
CA SER A 101 28.77 25.78 -36.02
C SER A 101 28.78 24.37 -36.62
N SER A 102 28.02 24.22 -37.70
CA SER A 102 28.41 23.30 -38.77
C SER A 102 29.29 24.11 -39.71
N ASN A 103 30.61 23.97 -39.61
CA ASN A 103 31.48 23.99 -40.78
C ASN A 103 32.89 23.46 -40.45
N SER A 104 33.33 22.53 -41.32
CA SER A 104 34.67 21.95 -41.49
C SER A 104 35.11 20.85 -40.52
#